data_AF-A0A321LE10-F1
#
_entry.id   AF-A0A321LE10-F1
#
_cell.length_a   1.000
_cell.length_b   1.000
_cell.length_c   1.000
_cell.angle_alpha   90.00
_cell.angle_beta   90.00
_cell.angle_gamma   90.00
#
_symmetry.space_group_name_H-M   'P 1'
#
loop_
_entity.id
_entity.type
_entity.pdbx_description
1 polymer ?
#
loop_
_entity_poly.entity_id
_entity_poly.type
_entity_poly.pdbx_seq_one_letter_code
_entity_poly.pdbx_strand_id
1 'polypeptide(L)'
;MPVDSFNFDIFLSHNSPDKDKVRKLAERLTERGLRIWFDDWQITPANRFNFRIYRGLEISRTLLFCMSPTALSSEWVKFELSTFLGSDPNNEQGRFIPLLLSDCEIPDFLKGFTFIDYREESSEALDELVKVYYRRLGESHPITTVTGETQTGDIKGSVLPLSLAEDRFLQILLSKFSISRRQSSSGDCFELSVRFSDETPAIWNVNGKRYLQNVLSEAARDGYQKTLDDFLLNGRGKDKYDLSNPNFFFRYASGGTLPIIQVKSGRRTGSYYCLFYRDVYPVGWNIANGGSDTRAELLNPQETIERELREELIIADFEKYQRYAFSIDGRITPDPPAHAAALRLWARRFPHLSLLDPARIETEWQLGPDSVVIEMGNEVPIRREGFFLNINGEDFGIELDRICKITLPELSPSIALFDGELEGGQLVNSPVGLFNVDQFNKQLAPSACGNIQELINKEASSHSALEKNEMADAVDAQIFPCYKPDLFFFDGKCHDDPGDIDKILKGPFMEHLRQLRNATDIAYLEKQILRGAQYKLCPVTERIARRFLRSRDLTS
;
A
#
# COMPACT_ATOMS: atom_id res chain seq x y z
N MET A 1 27.79 4.36 24.45
CA MET A 1 26.31 4.46 24.47
C MET A 1 25.83 4.08 23.08
N PRO A 2 24.88 3.16 22.90
CA PRO A 2 24.43 2.77 21.57
C PRO A 2 23.67 3.92 20.90
N VAL A 3 23.84 4.01 19.58
CA VAL A 3 23.23 5.00 18.68
C VAL A 3 21.79 4.57 18.42
N ASP A 4 20.84 4.97 19.28
CA ASP A 4 19.39 5.17 18.97
C ASP A 4 18.52 5.32 20.23
N SER A 5 18.68 6.44 20.95
CA SER A 5 17.84 6.76 22.12
C SER A 5 16.69 7.73 21.83
N PHE A 6 16.53 8.19 20.59
CA PHE A 6 15.54 9.23 20.23
C PHE A 6 14.54 8.72 19.20
N ASN A 7 13.26 9.00 19.44
CA ASN A 7 12.15 8.62 18.56
C ASN A 7 12.06 9.53 17.32
N PHE A 8 12.57 10.75 17.42
CA PHE A 8 12.58 11.73 16.33
C PHE A 8 13.99 12.31 16.12
N ASP A 9 14.29 12.58 14.86
CA ASP A 9 15.57 13.16 14.44
C ASP A 9 15.57 14.67 14.66
N ILE A 10 14.49 15.33 14.24
CA ILE A 10 14.33 16.78 14.32
C ILE A 10 12.97 17.16 14.92
N PHE A 11 12.98 18.04 15.91
CA PHE A 11 11.83 18.78 16.42
C PHE A 11 11.73 20.14 15.73
N LEU A 12 10.55 20.46 15.18
CA LEU A 12 10.29 21.75 14.52
C LEU A 12 9.70 22.78 15.49
N SER A 13 10.54 23.68 15.99
CA SER A 13 10.10 24.80 16.84
C SER A 13 9.73 26.00 15.98
N HIS A 14 8.45 26.40 16.03
CA HIS A 14 7.88 27.50 15.24
C HIS A 14 6.67 28.11 15.95
N ASN A 15 6.13 29.21 15.41
CA ASN A 15 4.89 29.82 15.89
C ASN A 15 3.74 29.59 14.89
N SER A 16 2.48 29.62 15.35
CA SER A 16 1.30 29.30 14.53
C SER A 16 1.20 30.04 13.20
N PRO A 17 1.56 31.33 13.07
CA PRO A 17 1.53 32.04 11.78
C PRO A 17 2.47 31.45 10.72
N ASP A 18 3.53 30.77 11.15
CA ASP A 18 4.55 30.18 10.27
C ASP A 18 4.20 28.73 9.85
N LYS A 19 3.09 28.19 10.36
CA LYS A 19 2.74 26.77 10.29
C LYS A 19 2.67 26.20 8.87
N ASP A 20 2.12 26.94 7.91
CA ASP A 20 2.02 26.43 6.52
C ASP A 20 3.38 26.26 5.86
N LYS A 21 4.31 27.20 6.11
CA LYS A 21 5.67 27.14 5.58
C LYS A 21 6.48 26.05 6.28
N VAL A 22 6.28 25.89 7.59
CA VAL A 22 6.93 24.85 8.39
C VAL A 22 6.37 23.46 8.06
N ARG A 23 5.08 23.33 7.70
CA ARG A 23 4.49 22.07 7.22
C ARG A 23 5.18 21.60 5.93
N LYS A 24 5.34 22.49 4.95
CA LYS A 24 6.10 22.18 3.71
C LYS A 24 7.53 21.76 4.02
N LEU A 25 8.20 22.45 4.95
CA LEU A 25 9.54 22.06 5.40
C LEU A 25 9.53 20.67 6.08
N ALA A 26 8.54 20.38 6.93
CA ALA A 26 8.39 19.10 7.60
C ALA A 26 8.21 17.96 6.60
N GLU A 27 7.34 18.15 5.61
CA GLU A 27 7.11 17.23 4.49
C GLU A 27 8.42 17.00 3.74
N ARG A 28 9.10 18.07 3.32
CA ARG A 28 10.37 17.99 2.59
C ARG A 28 11.53 17.37 3.38
N LEU A 29 11.59 17.56 4.70
CA LEU A 29 12.59 16.89 5.54
C LEU A 29 12.25 15.41 5.74
N THR A 30 10.96 15.09 5.84
CA THR A 30 10.47 13.70 5.89
C THR A 30 10.79 12.98 4.57
N GLU A 31 10.63 13.65 3.42
CA GLU A 31 11.07 13.17 2.09
C GLU A 31 12.57 12.86 2.03
N ARG A 32 13.38 13.50 2.89
CA ARG A 32 14.83 13.26 3.04
C ARG A 32 15.18 12.20 4.09
N GLY A 33 14.17 11.46 4.57
CA GLY A 33 14.35 10.31 5.45
C GLY A 33 14.50 10.65 6.93
N LEU A 34 14.29 11.90 7.34
CA LEU A 34 14.37 12.34 8.73
C LEU A 34 13.02 12.15 9.44
N ARG A 35 13.05 11.64 10.68
CA ARG A 35 11.86 11.53 11.54
C ARG A 35 11.56 12.89 12.16
N ILE A 36 10.50 13.54 11.68
CA ILE A 36 10.16 14.91 12.08
C ILE A 36 9.07 14.92 13.15
N TRP A 37 9.36 15.57 14.27
CA TRP A 37 8.36 15.94 15.25
C TRP A 37 7.80 17.32 14.87
N PHE A 38 6.54 17.33 14.43
CA PHE A 38 5.80 18.52 14.05
C PHE A 38 4.49 18.59 14.84
N ASP A 39 4.19 19.73 15.47
CA ASP A 39 3.09 19.87 16.42
C ASP A 39 1.73 19.48 15.81
N ASP A 40 1.49 19.87 14.56
CA ASP A 40 0.27 19.62 13.80
C ASP A 40 0.03 18.13 13.53
N TRP A 41 1.11 17.35 13.43
CA TRP A 41 1.05 15.90 13.24
C TRP A 41 0.95 15.15 14.58
N GLN A 42 1.54 15.71 15.64
CA GLN A 42 1.77 15.00 16.90
C GLN A 42 0.80 15.39 18.02
N ILE A 43 0.04 16.49 17.88
CA ILE A 43 -0.88 17.00 18.90
C ILE A 43 -2.32 16.92 18.40
N THR A 44 -3.13 16.10 19.07
CA THR A 44 -4.57 15.98 18.84
C THR A 44 -5.39 16.80 19.85
N PRO A 45 -6.63 17.20 19.51
CA PRO A 45 -7.58 17.76 20.48
C PRO A 45 -7.76 16.80 21.66
N ALA A 46 -7.78 17.34 22.89
CA ALA A 46 -7.72 16.66 24.20
C ALA A 46 -6.31 16.46 24.82
N ASN A 47 -5.23 16.75 24.09
CA ASN A 47 -3.89 16.76 24.69
C ASN A 47 -3.61 18.05 25.48
N ARG A 48 -2.89 17.94 26.60
CA ARG A 48 -2.27 19.12 27.24
C ARG A 48 -1.12 19.61 26.37
N PHE A 49 -1.35 20.67 25.59
CA PHE A 49 -0.44 21.23 24.59
C PHE A 49 1.01 21.35 25.10
N ASN A 50 1.21 22.07 26.21
CA ASN A 50 2.54 22.28 26.80
C ASN A 50 3.27 20.96 27.14
N PHE A 51 2.57 19.98 27.70
CA PHE A 51 3.18 18.69 28.08
C PHE A 51 3.63 17.89 26.86
N ARG A 52 2.85 17.93 25.76
CA ARG A 52 3.22 17.23 24.52
C ARG A 52 4.45 17.84 23.87
N ILE A 53 4.58 19.16 23.91
CA ILE A 53 5.77 19.82 23.39
C ILE A 53 7.00 19.41 24.20
N TYR A 54 6.97 19.52 25.54
CA TYR A 54 8.10 19.12 26.39
C TYR A 54 8.52 17.66 26.14
N ARG A 55 7.56 16.76 25.99
CA ARG A 55 7.85 15.37 25.60
C ARG A 55 8.47 15.27 24.22
N GLY A 56 7.95 16.01 23.23
CA GLY A 56 8.51 16.08 21.89
C GLY A 56 9.98 16.51 21.89
N LEU A 57 10.33 17.51 22.69
CA LEU A 57 11.71 17.96 22.89
C LEU A 57 12.61 16.89 23.52
N GLU A 58 12.11 16.18 24.54
CA GLU A 58 12.87 15.11 25.20
C GLU A 58 13.20 13.94 24.26
N ILE A 59 12.24 13.54 23.42
CA ILE A 59 12.37 12.38 22.53
C ILE A 59 12.92 12.73 21.15
N SER A 60 13.24 14.00 20.90
CA SER A 60 13.85 14.48 19.67
C SER A 60 15.35 14.74 19.87
N ARG A 61 16.14 14.29 18.90
CA ARG A 61 17.59 14.44 18.95
C ARG A 61 18.02 15.91 18.78
N THR A 62 17.50 16.55 17.74
CA THR A 62 17.85 17.92 17.35
C THR A 62 16.62 18.82 17.37
N LEU A 63 16.75 20.03 17.90
CA LEU A 63 15.81 21.12 17.76
C LEU A 63 16.18 21.97 16.54
N LEU A 64 15.28 22.02 15.54
CA LEU A 64 15.34 22.98 14.45
C LEU A 64 14.45 24.17 14.81
N PHE A 65 15.08 25.31 15.06
CA PHE A 65 14.40 26.54 15.46
C PHE A 65 14.12 27.42 14.24
N CYS A 66 12.86 27.48 13.82
CA CYS A 66 12.38 28.27 12.69
C CYS A 66 12.20 29.73 13.11
N MET A 67 13.22 30.55 12.85
CA MET A 67 13.28 31.97 13.21
C MET A 67 12.40 32.82 12.31
N SER A 68 11.46 33.53 12.94
CA SER A 68 10.59 34.55 12.35
C SER A 68 10.34 35.66 13.38
N PRO A 69 9.84 36.86 12.99
CA PRO A 69 9.47 37.89 13.96
C PRO A 69 8.48 37.40 15.01
N THR A 70 7.55 36.53 14.60
CA THR A 70 6.53 35.91 15.45
C THR A 70 7.10 34.84 16.38
N ALA A 71 8.10 34.07 15.95
CA ALA A 71 8.75 33.10 16.81
C ALA A 71 9.63 33.79 17.87
N LEU A 72 10.38 34.83 17.50
CA LEU A 72 11.32 35.52 18.40
C LEU A 72 10.65 36.41 19.46
N SER A 73 9.43 36.87 19.20
CA SER A 73 8.61 37.64 20.15
C SER A 73 7.88 36.79 21.19
N SER A 74 7.83 35.46 21.00
CA SER A 74 7.17 34.54 21.93
C SER A 74 8.00 34.32 23.21
N GLU A 75 7.41 34.61 24.38
CA GLU A 75 8.04 34.33 25.69
C GLU A 75 8.32 32.84 25.89
N TRP A 76 7.50 31.98 25.28
CA TRP A 76 7.61 30.53 25.37
C TRP A 76 8.85 29.99 24.66
N VAL A 77 9.20 30.56 23.49
CA VAL A 77 10.41 30.23 22.73
C VAL A 77 11.68 30.57 23.53
N LYS A 78 11.66 31.66 24.30
CA LYS A 78 12.81 32.08 25.14
C LYS A 78 13.05 31.12 26.30
N PHE A 79 12.00 30.54 26.88
CA PHE A 79 12.11 29.56 27.96
C PHE A 79 12.61 28.19 27.45
N GLU A 80 12.10 27.70 26.32
CA GLU A 80 12.53 26.42 25.72
C GLU A 80 13.99 26.45 25.22
N LEU A 81 14.39 27.53 24.53
CA LEU A 81 15.77 27.68 24.06
C LEU A 81 16.77 27.69 25.21
N SER A 82 16.43 28.33 26.34
CA SER A 82 17.32 28.37 27.52
C SER A 82 17.48 27.00 28.20
N THR A 83 16.43 26.19 28.24
CA THR A 83 16.46 24.84 28.81
C THR A 83 17.23 23.88 27.90
N PHE A 84 17.00 23.96 26.59
CA PHE A 84 17.60 23.08 25.62
C PHE A 84 19.09 23.39 25.38
N LEU A 85 19.45 24.67 25.22
CA LEU A 85 20.86 25.11 25.14
C LEU A 85 21.60 24.93 26.48
N GLY A 86 20.91 24.96 27.62
CA GLY A 86 21.52 24.66 28.92
C GLY A 86 22.10 23.24 29.00
N SER A 87 21.54 22.29 28.23
CA SER A 87 22.02 20.90 28.17
C SER A 87 23.18 20.67 27.19
N ASP A 88 23.42 21.61 26.27
CA ASP A 88 24.50 21.61 25.29
C ASP A 88 24.93 23.06 24.94
N PRO A 89 25.59 23.79 25.86
CA PRO A 89 25.79 25.25 25.73
C PRO A 89 26.63 25.68 24.53
N ASN A 90 27.59 24.85 24.13
CA ASN A 90 28.43 25.06 22.96
C ASN A 90 27.88 24.40 21.70
N ASN A 91 26.73 23.70 21.81
CA ASN A 91 26.13 22.92 20.73
C ASN A 91 27.08 21.86 20.12
N GLU A 92 27.97 21.30 20.94
CA GLU A 92 28.97 20.30 20.52
C GLU A 92 28.32 18.95 20.21
N GLN A 93 27.17 18.66 20.84
CA GLN A 93 26.36 17.48 20.55
C GLN A 93 25.39 17.73 19.38
N GLY A 94 25.44 18.93 18.77
CA GLY A 94 24.71 19.27 17.56
C GLY A 94 23.20 19.35 17.73
N ARG A 95 22.72 19.46 18.97
CA ARG A 95 21.29 19.38 19.29
C ARG A 95 20.50 20.59 18.80
N PHE A 96 21.13 21.69 18.41
CA PHE A 96 20.46 22.92 18.02
C PHE A 96 20.83 23.37 16.60
N ILE A 97 19.83 23.63 15.76
CA ILE A 97 20.00 24.22 14.42
C ILE A 97 19.07 25.43 14.29
N PRO A 98 19.60 26.66 14.14
CA PRO A 98 18.77 27.81 13.79
C PRO A 98 18.54 27.89 12.29
N LEU A 99 17.28 28.11 11.90
CA LEU A 99 16.82 28.23 10.52
C LEU A 99 16.09 29.56 10.34
N LEU A 100 16.57 30.42 9.44
CA LEU A 100 15.93 31.70 9.16
C LEU A 100 14.76 31.48 8.19
N LEU A 101 13.53 31.70 8.67
CA LEU A 101 12.30 31.47 7.92
C LEU A 101 11.76 32.76 7.27
N SER A 102 11.98 33.90 7.92
CA SER A 102 11.60 35.24 7.45
C SER A 102 12.53 36.30 8.05
N ASP A 103 12.54 37.50 7.44
CA ASP A 103 13.35 38.62 7.92
C ASP A 103 12.99 38.98 9.37
N CYS A 104 13.98 38.95 10.26
CA CYS A 104 13.82 39.27 11.66
C CYS A 104 15.11 39.79 12.30
N GLU A 105 14.98 40.55 13.38
CA GLU A 105 16.11 40.98 14.20
C GLU A 105 16.59 39.84 15.09
N ILE A 106 17.82 39.35 14.84
CA ILE A 106 18.40 38.23 15.58
C ILE A 106 18.81 38.70 16.99
N PRO A 107 18.24 38.13 18.07
CA PRO A 107 18.58 38.51 19.44
C PRO A 107 20.04 38.20 19.78
N ASP A 108 20.61 38.93 20.75
CA ASP A 108 22.02 38.81 21.14
C ASP A 108 22.45 37.38 21.49
N PHE A 109 21.57 36.59 22.12
CA PHE A 109 21.88 35.21 22.50
C PHE A 109 21.98 34.23 21.31
N LEU A 110 21.51 34.61 20.12
CA LEU A 110 21.64 33.82 18.88
C LEU A 110 22.76 34.33 17.96
N LYS A 111 23.36 35.50 18.22
CA LYS A 111 24.40 36.10 17.35
C LYS A 111 25.68 35.25 17.22
N GLY A 112 25.91 34.33 18.14
CA GLY A 112 27.03 33.38 18.09
C GLY A 112 26.79 32.14 17.22
N PHE A 113 25.56 31.91 16.75
CA PHE A 113 25.21 30.75 15.93
C PHE A 113 25.15 31.10 14.45
N THR A 114 25.77 30.27 13.61
CA THR A 114 25.47 30.26 12.17
C THR A 114 24.10 29.65 11.96
N PHE A 115 23.29 30.24 11.08
CA PHE A 115 21.97 29.75 10.72
C PHE A 115 21.90 29.40 9.24
N ILE A 116 20.91 28.59 8.89
CA ILE A 116 20.58 28.25 7.52
C ILE A 116 19.50 29.20 7.04
N ASP A 117 19.69 29.80 5.87
CA ASP A 117 18.74 30.73 5.29
C ASP A 117 17.72 29.99 4.42
N TYR A 118 16.47 29.92 4.88
CA TYR A 118 15.36 29.22 4.22
C TYR A 118 14.21 30.17 3.87
N ARG A 119 14.49 31.48 3.75
CA ARG A 119 13.48 32.49 3.37
C ARG A 119 12.85 32.19 2.01
N GLU A 120 13.64 31.73 1.05
CA GLU A 120 13.21 31.41 -0.32
C GLU A 120 12.74 29.96 -0.51
N GLU A 121 12.66 29.15 0.54
CA GLU A 121 12.25 27.72 0.48
C GLU A 121 13.06 26.91 -0.55
N SER A 122 14.33 27.25 -0.78
CA SER A 122 15.15 26.63 -1.82
C SER A 122 15.56 25.18 -1.46
N SER A 123 15.82 24.36 -2.48
CA SER A 123 16.33 23.00 -2.29
C SER A 123 17.76 22.98 -1.78
N GLU A 124 18.55 24.00 -2.09
CA GLU A 124 19.93 24.16 -1.64
C GLU A 124 20.01 24.36 -0.12
N ALA A 125 19.11 25.19 0.43
CA ALA A 125 19.02 25.42 1.87
C ALA A 125 18.54 24.15 2.61
N LEU A 126 17.62 23.39 2.00
CA LEU A 126 17.20 22.09 2.53
C LEU A 126 18.35 21.07 2.52
N ASP A 127 19.13 21.00 1.44
CA ASP A 127 20.31 20.14 1.34
C ASP A 127 21.36 20.50 2.39
N GLU A 128 21.60 21.79 2.61
CA GLU A 128 22.50 22.28 3.64
C GLU A 128 22.04 21.84 5.03
N LEU A 129 20.73 21.97 5.33
CA LEU A 129 20.14 21.55 6.60
C LEU A 129 20.33 20.06 6.86
N VAL A 130 20.04 19.22 5.87
CA VAL A 130 20.23 17.77 5.97
C VAL A 130 21.71 17.44 6.17
N LYS A 131 22.62 18.08 5.42
CA LYS A 131 24.08 17.88 5.57
C LYS A 131 24.57 18.28 6.96
N VAL A 132 24.07 19.40 7.50
CA VAL A 132 24.44 19.89 8.84
C VAL A 132 23.99 18.89 9.91
N TYR A 133 22.77 18.36 9.80
CA TYR A 133 22.27 17.33 10.71
C TYR A 133 23.17 16.09 10.73
N TYR A 134 23.44 15.49 9.56
CA TYR A 134 24.23 14.24 9.50
C TYR A 134 25.71 14.43 9.81
N ARG A 135 26.34 15.55 9.40
CA ARG A 135 27.75 15.82 9.74
C ARG A 135 27.98 15.82 11.25
N ARG A 136 26.99 16.26 12.02
CA ARG A 136 27.06 16.35 13.48
C ARG A 136 26.84 15.00 14.19
N LEU A 137 26.31 14.00 13.50
CA LEU A 137 26.18 12.63 14.01
C LEU A 137 27.50 11.83 13.99
N GLY A 138 28.57 12.37 13.40
CA GLY A 138 29.83 11.63 13.20
C GLY A 138 29.73 10.51 12.15
N GLU A 139 28.59 10.38 11.48
CA GLU A 139 28.34 9.42 10.43
C GLU A 139 28.73 10.02 9.08
N SER A 140 29.75 9.46 8.45
CA SER A 140 30.01 9.68 7.03
C SER A 140 28.81 9.11 6.26
N HIS A 141 28.00 10.00 5.68
CA HIS A 141 26.93 9.75 4.72
C HIS A 141 27.12 8.40 3.96
N PRO A 142 26.34 7.34 4.25
CA PRO A 142 26.27 6.20 3.35
C PRO A 142 25.28 6.56 2.23
N ILE A 143 25.63 7.56 1.41
CA ILE A 143 25.09 7.59 0.06
C ILE A 143 25.87 6.51 -0.69
N THR A 144 25.44 5.25 -0.55
CA THR A 144 25.70 4.28 -1.60
C THR A 144 24.91 4.77 -2.80
N THR A 145 25.59 5.53 -3.65
CA THR A 145 25.10 5.86 -4.98
C THR A 145 24.63 4.58 -5.63
N VAL A 146 23.33 4.48 -5.88
CA VAL A 146 22.81 3.68 -6.98
C VAL A 146 23.47 4.28 -8.22
N THR A 147 24.61 3.74 -8.61
CA THR A 147 25.33 4.16 -9.82
C THR A 147 24.59 3.62 -11.02
N GLY A 148 23.51 4.30 -11.37
CA GLY A 148 23.06 4.50 -12.73
C GLY A 148 22.80 5.99 -12.83
N GLU A 149 23.58 6.71 -13.63
CA GLU A 149 23.22 8.07 -14.00
C GLU A 149 21.88 8.02 -14.75
N THR A 150 20.78 8.25 -14.03
CA THR A 150 19.49 8.59 -14.62
C THR A 150 19.15 10.01 -14.20
N GLN A 151 18.78 10.82 -15.19
CA GLN A 151 18.43 12.22 -15.02
C GLN A 151 17.14 12.33 -14.20
N THR A 152 17.26 12.48 -12.88
CA THR A 152 16.40 13.28 -11.97
C THR A 152 16.76 12.93 -10.51
N GLY A 153 16.98 13.95 -9.69
CA GLY A 153 17.50 13.83 -8.31
C GLY A 153 16.51 13.27 -7.27
N ASP A 154 15.29 12.90 -7.65
CA ASP A 154 14.17 12.60 -6.75
C ASP A 154 14.19 11.19 -6.14
N ILE A 155 15.05 10.28 -6.63
CA ILE A 155 15.11 8.88 -6.20
C ILE A 155 15.78 8.74 -4.82
N LYS A 156 16.66 9.67 -4.46
CA LYS A 156 17.58 9.52 -3.31
C LYS A 156 16.87 9.45 -1.94
N GLY A 157 15.59 9.83 -1.84
CA GLY A 157 14.82 9.80 -0.59
C GLY A 157 14.05 8.50 -0.34
N SER A 158 13.51 7.86 -1.38
CA SER A 158 12.46 6.83 -1.24
C SER A 158 12.95 5.37 -1.32
N VAL A 159 14.25 5.16 -1.55
CA VAL A 159 14.89 3.84 -1.61
C VAL A 159 16.03 3.79 -0.59
N LEU A 160 16.00 2.80 0.30
CA LEU A 160 17.02 2.59 1.33
C LEU A 160 17.47 1.12 1.32
N PRO A 161 18.69 0.80 1.81
CA PRO A 161 19.06 -0.56 2.16
C PRO A 161 18.03 -1.19 3.12
N LEU A 162 17.74 -2.48 2.97
CA LEU A 162 16.80 -3.24 3.80
C LEU A 162 17.07 -3.05 5.31
N SER A 163 18.33 -3.08 5.73
CA SER A 163 18.75 -2.85 7.12
C SER A 163 18.34 -1.50 7.71
N LEU A 164 18.18 -0.45 6.89
CA LEU A 164 17.79 0.89 7.33
C LEU A 164 16.29 1.16 7.17
N ALA A 165 15.61 0.35 6.36
CA ALA A 165 14.18 0.44 6.12
C ALA A 165 13.35 -0.41 7.09
N GLU A 166 13.97 -1.27 7.91
CA GLU A 166 13.31 -2.35 8.66
C GLU A 166 12.16 -1.92 9.58
N ASP A 167 12.16 -0.67 10.06
CA ASP A 167 11.10 -0.08 10.89
C ASP A 167 10.10 0.79 10.09
N ARG A 168 10.20 0.79 8.75
CA ARG A 168 9.45 1.65 7.82
C ARG A 168 8.97 0.83 6.60
N PHE A 169 7.89 0.06 6.78
CA PHE A 169 7.06 -0.61 5.75
C PHE A 169 7.70 -0.93 4.37
N LEU A 170 8.04 -2.21 4.09
CA LEU A 170 9.13 -2.62 3.20
C LEU A 170 8.75 -3.57 2.04
N GLN A 171 8.68 -3.05 0.81
CA GLN A 171 8.85 -3.89 -0.38
C GLN A 171 10.30 -3.83 -0.85
N ILE A 172 10.96 -4.99 -0.97
CA ILE A 172 12.33 -5.05 -1.48
C ILE A 172 12.35 -5.04 -3.01
N LEU A 173 13.43 -4.50 -3.56
CA LEU A 173 13.66 -4.32 -4.98
C LEU A 173 14.64 -5.37 -5.48
N LEU A 174 14.13 -6.34 -6.21
CA LEU A 174 14.91 -7.45 -6.77
C LEU A 174 15.26 -7.16 -8.24
N SER A 175 16.55 -7.03 -8.53
CA SER A 175 17.08 -7.01 -9.90
C SER A 175 17.25 -8.41 -10.48
N LYS A 176 17.14 -9.45 -9.65
CA LYS A 176 17.34 -10.85 -10.00
C LYS A 176 16.36 -11.76 -9.26
N PHE A 177 15.76 -12.69 -9.98
CA PHE A 177 15.02 -13.84 -9.42
C PHE A 177 14.90 -14.91 -10.51
N SER A 178 14.52 -16.12 -10.12
CA SER A 178 14.23 -17.20 -11.07
C SER A 178 12.91 -17.88 -10.75
N ILE A 179 12.24 -18.41 -11.77
CA ILE A 179 11.05 -19.23 -11.63
C ILE A 179 11.31 -20.54 -12.35
N SER A 180 11.20 -21.65 -11.64
CA SER A 180 11.21 -22.99 -12.23
C SER A 180 9.78 -23.45 -12.43
N ARG A 181 9.48 -24.04 -13.59
CA ARG A 181 8.18 -24.63 -13.91
C ARG A 181 8.27 -26.14 -13.90
N ARG A 182 7.31 -26.78 -13.25
CA ARG A 182 7.07 -28.22 -13.35
C ARG A 182 5.67 -28.45 -13.91
N GLN A 183 5.61 -29.13 -15.04
CA GLN A 183 4.33 -29.51 -15.64
C GLN A 183 3.70 -30.63 -14.80
N SER A 184 2.41 -30.49 -14.50
CA SER A 184 1.60 -31.53 -13.88
C SER A 184 0.34 -31.76 -14.72
N SER A 185 -0.25 -32.95 -14.62
CA SER A 185 -1.59 -33.22 -15.17
C SER A 185 -2.65 -32.25 -14.64
N SER A 186 -2.39 -31.63 -13.48
CA SER A 186 -3.26 -30.67 -12.82
C SER A 186 -3.04 -29.19 -13.21
N GLY A 187 -2.18 -28.92 -14.19
CA GLY A 187 -1.70 -27.59 -14.53
C GLY A 187 -0.27 -27.34 -14.03
N ASP A 188 0.36 -26.27 -14.52
CA ASP A 188 1.74 -25.95 -14.19
C ASP A 188 1.91 -25.53 -12.72
N CYS A 189 2.95 -26.05 -12.09
CA CYS A 189 3.44 -25.67 -10.77
C CYS A 189 4.70 -24.82 -10.91
N PHE A 190 4.82 -23.75 -10.14
CA PHE A 190 5.96 -22.84 -10.16
C PHE A 190 6.72 -22.82 -8.83
N GLU A 191 8.04 -22.74 -8.90
CA GLU A 191 8.91 -22.46 -7.76
C GLU A 191 9.65 -21.16 -8.02
N LEU A 192 9.29 -20.12 -7.27
CA LEU A 192 10.00 -18.84 -7.25
C LEU A 192 11.26 -18.97 -6.38
N SER A 193 12.40 -18.52 -6.87
CA SER A 193 13.62 -18.38 -6.06
C SER A 193 14.04 -16.91 -6.02
N VAL A 194 14.09 -16.36 -4.82
CA VAL A 194 14.51 -14.98 -4.54
C VAL A 194 15.68 -14.97 -3.58
N ARG A 195 16.60 -14.02 -3.78
CA ARG A 195 17.74 -13.78 -2.91
C ARG A 195 17.85 -12.30 -2.60
N PHE A 196 18.05 -11.98 -1.34
CA PHE A 196 18.32 -10.62 -0.86
C PHE A 196 19.26 -10.63 0.35
N SER A 197 19.66 -9.45 0.79
CA SER A 197 20.57 -9.17 1.91
C SER A 197 20.21 -7.84 2.55
N ASP A 198 20.92 -7.47 3.63
CA ASP A 198 20.70 -6.22 4.36
C ASP A 198 20.92 -4.95 3.52
N GLU A 199 21.64 -5.10 2.41
CA GLU A 199 21.96 -4.05 1.44
C GLU A 199 20.99 -4.02 0.27
N THR A 200 20.05 -4.97 0.20
CA THR A 200 19.07 -5.02 -0.89
C THR A 200 18.21 -3.75 -0.83
N PRO A 201 18.03 -3.02 -1.95
CA PRO A 201 17.25 -1.80 -1.94
C PRO A 201 15.79 -2.11 -1.60
N ALA A 202 15.16 -1.26 -0.80
CA ALA A 202 13.77 -1.36 -0.40
C ALA A 202 13.08 -0.01 -0.54
N ILE A 203 11.82 -0.03 -0.96
CA ILE A 203 10.95 1.16 -0.92
C ILE A 203 10.20 1.20 0.41
N TRP A 204 10.07 2.40 0.95
CA TRP A 204 9.45 2.64 2.26
C TRP A 204 8.26 3.62 2.21
N ASN A 205 7.88 4.08 1.02
CA ASN A 205 6.73 4.96 0.81
C ASN A 205 6.08 4.77 -0.58
N VAL A 206 4.86 5.28 -0.74
CA VAL A 206 4.05 5.19 -1.97
C VAL A 206 4.71 5.90 -3.17
N ASN A 207 5.51 6.95 -2.92
CA ASN A 207 6.23 7.66 -3.99
C ASN A 207 7.29 6.75 -4.64
N GLY A 208 7.94 5.87 -3.87
CA GLY A 208 8.83 4.84 -4.39
C GLY A 208 8.14 3.88 -5.37
N LYS A 209 6.90 3.46 -5.05
CA LYS A 209 6.08 2.61 -5.94
C LYS A 209 5.73 3.31 -7.25
N ARG A 210 5.24 4.56 -7.16
CA ARG A 210 4.86 5.37 -8.34
C ARG A 210 6.06 5.68 -9.23
N TYR A 211 7.23 5.90 -8.64
CA TYR A 211 8.48 6.09 -9.40
C TYR A 211 8.81 4.86 -10.23
N LEU A 212 8.86 3.66 -9.62
CA LEU A 212 9.23 2.42 -10.33
C LEU A 212 8.33 2.13 -11.53
N GLN A 213 7.03 2.42 -11.42
CA GLN A 213 6.09 2.31 -12.54
C GLN A 213 6.50 3.19 -13.74
N ASN A 214 7.13 4.35 -13.50
CA ASN A 214 7.51 5.32 -14.53
C ASN A 214 8.95 5.15 -15.05
N VAL A 215 9.76 4.24 -14.49
CA VAL A 215 11.15 4.03 -14.92
C VAL A 215 11.24 3.42 -16.32
N LEU A 216 10.31 2.51 -16.64
CA LEU A 216 10.26 1.84 -17.93
C LEU A 216 9.24 2.51 -18.85
N SER A 217 9.56 2.54 -20.15
CA SER A 217 8.59 2.92 -21.18
C SER A 217 7.44 1.90 -21.23
N GLU A 218 6.25 2.35 -21.60
CA GLU A 218 5.06 1.50 -21.74
C GLU A 218 5.34 0.22 -22.54
N ALA A 219 5.98 0.35 -23.71
CA ALA A 219 6.38 -0.79 -24.54
C ALA A 219 7.30 -1.79 -23.83
N ALA A 220 8.18 -1.34 -22.93
CA ALA A 220 9.02 -2.24 -22.13
C ALA A 220 8.20 -2.98 -21.06
N ARG A 221 7.23 -2.30 -20.42
CA ARG A 221 6.30 -2.92 -19.46
C ARG A 221 5.46 -4.01 -20.14
N ASP A 222 4.90 -3.70 -21.30
CA ASP A 222 4.12 -4.65 -22.10
C ASP A 222 4.96 -5.85 -22.52
N GLY A 223 6.23 -5.63 -22.86
CA GLY A 223 7.19 -6.69 -23.15
C GLY A 223 7.40 -7.64 -21.98
N TYR A 224 7.58 -7.10 -20.77
CA TYR A 224 7.68 -7.91 -19.55
C TYR A 224 6.37 -8.65 -19.26
N GLN A 225 5.24 -7.94 -19.28
CA GLN A 225 3.91 -8.51 -19.05
C GLN A 225 3.64 -9.68 -19.99
N LYS A 226 3.82 -9.48 -21.30
CA LYS A 226 3.65 -10.54 -22.31
C LYS A 226 4.53 -11.75 -22.05
N THR A 227 5.81 -11.53 -21.72
CA THR A 227 6.75 -12.62 -21.45
C THR A 227 6.35 -13.42 -20.21
N LEU A 228 5.94 -12.72 -19.14
CA LEU A 228 5.49 -13.34 -17.90
C LEU A 228 4.18 -14.09 -18.09
N ASP A 229 3.21 -13.55 -18.80
CA ASP A 229 1.94 -14.22 -19.09
C ASP A 229 2.12 -15.44 -19.99
N ASP A 230 2.99 -15.33 -21.00
CA ASP A 230 3.33 -16.46 -21.85
C ASP A 230 3.92 -17.63 -21.03
N PHE A 231 4.74 -17.33 -20.02
CA PHE A 231 5.35 -18.32 -19.15
C PHE A 231 4.40 -18.86 -18.05
N LEU A 232 3.73 -17.97 -17.30
CA LEU A 232 2.93 -18.30 -16.11
C LEU A 232 1.50 -18.73 -16.43
N LEU A 233 0.90 -18.21 -17.51
CA LEU A 233 -0.53 -18.43 -17.82
C LEU A 233 -0.76 -19.32 -19.04
N ASN A 234 0.03 -19.08 -20.09
CA ASN A 234 -0.17 -19.71 -21.41
C ASN A 234 0.68 -20.97 -21.61
N GLY A 235 1.51 -21.35 -20.63
CA GLY A 235 2.34 -22.55 -20.68
C GLY A 235 3.40 -22.54 -21.80
N ARG A 236 3.74 -21.36 -22.33
CA ARG A 236 4.77 -21.19 -23.38
C ARG A 236 6.15 -20.99 -22.73
N GLY A 237 7.22 -21.15 -23.51
CA GLY A 237 8.59 -20.98 -23.02
C GLY A 237 9.23 -22.24 -22.42
N LYS A 238 10.45 -22.13 -21.90
CA LYS A 238 11.24 -23.22 -21.30
C LYS A 238 10.75 -23.54 -19.88
N ASP A 239 11.33 -24.55 -19.24
CA ASP A 239 10.99 -24.93 -17.85
C ASP A 239 11.57 -24.00 -16.78
N LYS A 240 12.26 -22.94 -17.19
CA LYS A 240 12.84 -21.95 -16.30
C LYS A 240 12.76 -20.55 -16.91
N TYR A 241 12.41 -19.58 -16.07
CA TYR A 241 12.49 -18.15 -16.35
C TYR A 241 13.51 -17.52 -15.41
N ASP A 242 14.57 -16.93 -15.95
CA ASP A 242 15.61 -16.25 -15.18
C ASP A 242 15.56 -14.75 -15.50
N LEU A 243 15.28 -13.94 -14.49
CA LEU A 243 15.43 -12.49 -14.60
C LEU A 243 16.77 -12.07 -14.01
N SER A 244 17.52 -11.28 -14.77
CA SER A 244 18.66 -10.52 -14.26
C SER A 244 18.79 -9.22 -15.02
N ASN A 245 18.32 -8.13 -14.42
CA ASN A 245 18.44 -6.78 -14.98
C ASN A 245 19.03 -5.83 -13.94
N PRO A 246 20.30 -5.40 -14.05
CA PRO A 246 20.91 -4.51 -13.06
C PRO A 246 20.32 -3.09 -13.06
N ASN A 247 19.61 -2.70 -14.12
CA ASN A 247 19.06 -1.35 -14.29
C ASN A 247 17.57 -1.27 -13.94
N PHE A 248 16.97 -2.37 -13.49
CA PHE A 248 15.54 -2.45 -13.25
C PHE A 248 15.22 -3.42 -12.11
N PHE A 249 14.15 -3.14 -11.37
CA PHE A 249 13.78 -3.91 -10.19
C PHE A 249 12.31 -4.33 -10.21
N PHE A 250 12.06 -5.55 -9.78
CA PHE A 250 10.74 -6.00 -9.37
C PHE A 250 10.56 -5.82 -7.87
N ARG A 251 9.35 -5.49 -7.44
CA ARG A 251 8.98 -5.37 -6.04
C ARG A 251 8.56 -6.74 -5.52
N TYR A 252 9.28 -7.27 -4.54
CA TYR A 252 8.92 -8.50 -3.85
C TYR A 252 8.26 -8.21 -2.50
N ALA A 253 7.58 -9.23 -1.99
CA ALA A 253 6.90 -9.27 -0.70
C ALA A 253 5.57 -8.55 -0.65
N SER A 254 4.79 -8.70 -1.73
CA SER A 254 3.35 -8.56 -1.66
C SER A 254 2.71 -9.94 -1.47
N GLY A 255 1.59 -9.98 -0.77
CA GLY A 255 0.74 -11.15 -0.74
C GLY A 255 -0.73 -10.78 -0.65
N GLY A 256 -1.58 -11.56 -1.30
CA GLY A 256 -3.01 -11.37 -1.28
C GLY A 256 -3.79 -12.63 -0.90
N THR A 257 -5.00 -12.41 -0.42
CA THR A 257 -5.99 -13.46 -0.20
C THR A 257 -7.20 -13.24 -1.09
N LEU A 258 -7.54 -14.24 -1.90
CA LEU A 258 -8.88 -14.35 -2.48
C LEU A 258 -9.81 -15.04 -1.46
N PRO A 259 -10.71 -14.30 -0.78
CA PRO A 259 -11.64 -14.88 0.16
C PRO A 259 -12.83 -15.49 -0.60
N ILE A 260 -13.24 -16.69 -0.17
CA ILE A 260 -14.44 -17.36 -0.68
C ILE A 260 -15.44 -17.48 0.46
N ILE A 261 -16.51 -16.68 0.40
CA ILE A 261 -17.61 -16.75 1.36
C ILE A 261 -18.48 -17.96 1.01
N GLN A 262 -18.55 -18.92 1.92
CA GLN A 262 -19.40 -20.10 1.81
C GLN A 262 -20.63 -19.93 2.67
N VAL A 263 -21.81 -20.11 2.07
CA VAL A 263 -23.10 -19.95 2.74
C VAL A 263 -23.84 -21.28 2.69
N LYS A 264 -24.13 -21.85 3.85
CA LYS A 264 -24.86 -23.13 3.95
C LYS A 264 -26.36 -22.87 3.85
N SER A 265 -27.04 -23.53 2.92
CA SER A 265 -28.49 -23.52 2.78
C SER A 265 -29.01 -24.96 2.70
N GLY A 266 -29.36 -25.51 3.86
CA GLY A 266 -29.72 -26.91 4.01
C GLY A 266 -28.57 -27.85 3.60
N ARG A 267 -28.76 -28.64 2.53
CA ARG A 267 -27.72 -29.54 1.97
C ARG A 267 -26.85 -28.89 0.89
N ARG A 268 -27.16 -27.67 0.45
CA ARG A 268 -26.42 -26.96 -0.60
C ARG A 268 -25.51 -25.92 0.04
N THR A 269 -24.36 -25.68 -0.56
CA THR A 269 -23.45 -24.60 -0.15
C THR A 269 -23.28 -23.66 -1.33
N GLY A 270 -23.72 -22.41 -1.18
CA GLY A 270 -23.38 -21.33 -2.11
C GLY A 270 -21.96 -20.86 -1.84
N SER A 271 -21.22 -20.48 -2.88
CA SER A 271 -19.87 -19.92 -2.74
C SER A 271 -19.79 -18.60 -3.51
N TYR A 272 -19.18 -17.60 -2.89
CA TYR A 272 -18.98 -16.28 -3.48
C TYR A 272 -17.52 -15.86 -3.35
N TYR A 273 -16.89 -15.40 -4.44
CA TYR A 273 -15.65 -14.63 -4.32
C TYR A 273 -15.98 -13.30 -3.66
N CYS A 274 -15.22 -12.92 -2.64
CA CYS A 274 -15.33 -11.62 -1.98
C CYS A 274 -14.21 -10.70 -2.48
N LEU A 275 -14.58 -9.64 -3.19
CA LEU A 275 -13.64 -8.71 -3.82
C LEU A 275 -13.88 -7.29 -3.31
N PHE A 276 -12.83 -6.49 -3.32
CA PHE A 276 -12.82 -5.12 -2.83
C PHE A 276 -12.69 -4.18 -4.01
N TYR A 277 -13.53 -3.15 -4.07
CA TYR A 277 -13.40 -2.12 -5.08
C TYR A 277 -12.17 -1.25 -4.77
N ARG A 278 -11.31 -1.00 -5.76
CA ARG A 278 -10.17 -0.08 -5.64
C ARG A 278 -10.37 1.13 -6.54
N ASP A 279 -10.14 2.30 -5.97
CA ASP A 279 -10.27 3.60 -6.62
C ASP A 279 -8.95 4.12 -7.22
N VAL A 280 -7.86 3.42 -6.93
CA VAL A 280 -6.52 3.66 -7.48
C VAL A 280 -6.10 2.53 -8.40
N TYR A 281 -5.13 2.79 -9.26
CA TYR A 281 -4.70 1.82 -10.27
C TYR A 281 -4.24 0.47 -9.68
N PRO A 282 -4.69 -0.66 -10.25
CA PRO A 282 -5.75 -0.75 -11.27
C PRO A 282 -7.14 -0.52 -10.65
N VAL A 283 -7.90 0.42 -11.22
CA VAL A 283 -9.28 0.70 -10.79
C VAL A 283 -10.15 -0.50 -11.12
N GLY A 284 -10.96 -0.95 -10.16
CA GLY A 284 -11.84 -2.10 -10.30
C GLY A 284 -11.79 -3.07 -9.12
N TRP A 285 -12.09 -4.34 -9.35
CA TRP A 285 -12.20 -5.35 -8.30
C TRP A 285 -10.88 -6.04 -8.01
N ASN A 286 -10.45 -5.95 -6.77
CA ASN A 286 -9.22 -6.56 -6.28
C ASN A 286 -9.49 -7.60 -5.17
N ILE A 287 -8.51 -8.46 -4.93
CA ILE A 287 -8.44 -9.28 -3.72
C ILE A 287 -7.93 -8.43 -2.55
N ALA A 288 -8.07 -8.92 -1.31
CA ALA A 288 -7.40 -8.33 -0.16
C ALA A 288 -5.89 -8.54 -0.32
N ASN A 289 -5.09 -7.49 -0.50
CA ASN A 289 -3.66 -7.61 -0.71
C ASN A 289 -2.88 -6.42 -0.16
N GLY A 290 -1.63 -6.68 0.18
CA GLY A 290 -0.70 -5.64 0.58
C GLY A 290 0.72 -6.16 0.71
N GLY A 291 1.60 -5.28 1.20
CA GLY A 291 3.04 -5.53 1.32
C GLY A 291 3.40 -6.09 2.69
N SER A 292 4.59 -6.64 2.83
CA SER A 292 5.04 -7.22 4.10
C SER A 292 5.39 -6.19 5.19
N ASP A 293 4.72 -6.36 6.34
CA ASP A 293 4.92 -5.92 7.76
C ASP A 293 6.35 -5.59 8.21
N THR A 294 7.18 -6.59 8.00
CA THR A 294 8.35 -6.81 8.81
C THR A 294 9.29 -7.71 8.03
N ARG A 295 10.54 -7.81 8.49
CA ARG A 295 11.45 -8.84 7.98
C ARG A 295 10.91 -10.26 8.20
N ALA A 296 10.15 -10.51 9.26
CA ALA A 296 9.53 -11.81 9.50
C ALA A 296 8.52 -12.16 8.39
N GLU A 297 7.67 -11.19 8.03
CA GLU A 297 6.72 -11.31 6.93
C GLU A 297 7.40 -11.46 5.56
N LEU A 298 8.50 -10.73 5.32
CA LEU A 298 9.33 -10.87 4.11
C LEU A 298 9.84 -12.31 3.92
N LEU A 299 10.22 -12.97 5.02
CA LEU A 299 10.72 -14.35 5.04
C LEU A 299 9.60 -15.38 5.16
N ASN A 300 8.39 -14.96 5.53
CA ASN A 300 7.22 -15.80 5.68
C ASN A 300 5.97 -15.15 5.06
N PRO A 301 5.81 -15.17 3.73
CA PRO A 301 4.73 -14.49 3.03
C PRO A 301 3.32 -14.88 3.49
N GLN A 302 3.16 -16.05 4.11
CA GLN A 302 1.89 -16.46 4.72
C GLN A 302 1.42 -15.47 5.80
N GLU A 303 2.32 -14.90 6.60
CA GLU A 303 1.97 -13.93 7.64
C GLU A 303 1.42 -12.62 7.05
N THR A 304 2.02 -12.12 5.96
CA THR A 304 1.48 -10.99 5.19
C THR A 304 0.08 -11.28 4.68
N ILE A 305 -0.10 -12.41 3.99
CA ILE A 305 -1.39 -12.81 3.41
C ILE A 305 -2.50 -12.89 4.47
N GLU A 306 -2.18 -13.47 5.63
CA GLU A 306 -3.10 -13.60 6.77
C GLU A 306 -3.38 -12.26 7.47
N ARG A 307 -2.40 -11.35 7.54
CA ARG A 307 -2.61 -10.00 8.07
C ARG A 307 -3.50 -9.19 7.14
N GLU A 308 -3.19 -9.17 5.84
CA GLU A 308 -3.91 -8.40 4.82
C GLU A 308 -5.38 -8.82 4.71
N LEU A 309 -5.68 -10.13 4.74
CA LEU A 309 -7.07 -10.60 4.79
C LEU A 309 -7.82 -10.00 5.99
N ARG A 310 -7.17 -9.99 7.17
CA ARG A 310 -7.79 -9.51 8.39
C ARG A 310 -7.96 -8.01 8.34
N GLU A 311 -6.97 -7.26 7.88
CA GLU A 311 -7.03 -5.80 7.77
C GLU A 311 -8.15 -5.35 6.83
N GLU A 312 -8.30 -5.99 5.68
CA GLU A 312 -9.23 -5.61 4.62
C GLU A 312 -10.68 -6.07 4.89
N LEU A 313 -10.89 -7.29 5.39
CA LEU A 313 -12.23 -7.87 5.53
C LEU A 313 -12.72 -7.84 6.98
N ILE A 314 -13.72 -7.01 7.27
CA ILE A 314 -14.47 -7.07 8.52
C ILE A 314 -15.82 -7.72 8.25
N ILE A 315 -16.20 -8.72 9.06
CA ILE A 315 -17.52 -9.35 8.98
C ILE A 315 -18.22 -9.17 10.31
N ALA A 316 -19.47 -8.72 10.29
CA ALA A 316 -20.27 -8.58 11.50
C ALA A 316 -21.73 -8.99 11.30
N ASP A 317 -22.39 -9.23 12.43
CA ASP A 317 -23.77 -9.68 12.54
C ASP A 317 -24.53 -8.71 13.47
N PHE A 318 -25.38 -7.89 12.88
CA PHE A 318 -26.14 -6.86 13.60
C PHE A 318 -27.22 -7.45 14.51
N GLU A 319 -27.77 -8.61 14.21
CA GLU A 319 -28.76 -9.27 15.07
C GLU A 319 -28.11 -9.92 16.29
N LYS A 320 -26.91 -10.49 16.11
CA LYS A 320 -26.11 -11.05 17.22
C LYS A 320 -25.26 -10.00 17.93
N TYR A 321 -25.27 -8.76 17.46
CA TYR A 321 -24.48 -7.65 17.99
C TYR A 321 -22.99 -7.98 18.12
N GLN A 322 -22.43 -8.77 17.19
CA GLN A 322 -21.05 -9.27 17.28
C GLN A 322 -20.33 -9.18 15.93
N ARG A 323 -19.01 -8.94 15.96
CA ARG A 323 -18.15 -9.23 14.81
C ARG A 323 -17.68 -10.67 14.80
N TYR A 324 -17.17 -11.09 13.65
CA TYR A 324 -16.42 -12.32 13.52
C TYR A 324 -14.92 -12.07 13.34
N ALA A 325 -14.08 -12.85 14.03
CA ALA A 325 -12.64 -12.90 13.81
C ALA A 325 -12.23 -14.24 13.20
N PHE A 326 -11.35 -14.14 12.21
CA PHE A 326 -10.77 -15.29 11.51
C PHE A 326 -9.93 -16.12 12.47
N SER A 327 -10.05 -17.45 12.37
CA SER A 327 -9.18 -18.35 13.12
C SER A 327 -7.99 -18.83 12.30
N ILE A 328 -6.84 -18.96 12.96
CA ILE A 328 -5.68 -19.67 12.42
C ILE A 328 -5.39 -20.82 13.40
N ASP A 329 -5.33 -22.05 12.88
CA ASP A 329 -5.13 -23.28 13.66
C ASP A 329 -6.07 -23.41 14.88
N GLY A 330 -7.30 -22.96 14.72
CA GLY A 330 -8.33 -23.06 15.76
C GLY A 330 -8.31 -21.95 16.81
N ARG A 331 -7.42 -20.97 16.71
CA ARG A 331 -7.32 -19.84 17.65
C ARG A 331 -7.67 -18.52 16.97
N ILE A 332 -8.28 -17.61 17.72
CA ILE A 332 -8.44 -16.23 17.28
C ILE A 332 -7.08 -15.55 17.39
N THR A 333 -6.60 -15.01 16.28
CA THR A 333 -5.35 -14.24 16.23
C THR A 333 -5.64 -12.79 16.61
N PRO A 334 -4.80 -12.13 17.44
CA PRO A 334 -4.98 -10.72 17.78
C PRO A 334 -5.05 -9.83 16.54
N ASP A 335 -5.91 -8.81 16.57
CA ASP A 335 -6.06 -7.87 15.48
C ASP A 335 -4.75 -7.08 15.23
N PRO A 336 -4.34 -6.92 13.97
CA PRO A 336 -3.24 -6.03 13.63
C PRO A 336 -3.56 -4.57 13.99
N PRO A 337 -2.55 -3.70 14.16
CA PRO A 337 -2.78 -2.30 14.52
C PRO A 337 -3.70 -1.54 13.55
N ALA A 338 -3.52 -1.70 12.24
CA ALA A 338 -4.36 -1.03 11.23
C ALA A 338 -5.82 -1.52 11.31
N HIS A 339 -6.02 -2.83 11.40
CA HIS A 339 -7.34 -3.41 11.60
C HIS A 339 -8.02 -2.90 12.88
N ALA A 340 -7.29 -2.86 14.01
CA ALA A 340 -7.82 -2.38 15.27
C ALA A 340 -8.24 -0.89 15.20
N ALA A 341 -7.53 -0.08 14.41
CA ALA A 341 -7.90 1.31 14.15
C ALA A 341 -9.19 1.39 13.30
N ALA A 342 -9.31 0.59 12.24
CA ALA A 342 -10.51 0.50 11.42
C ALA A 342 -11.74 0.06 12.23
N LEU A 343 -11.59 -0.96 13.07
CA LEU A 343 -12.65 -1.44 13.97
C LEU A 343 -13.16 -0.32 14.90
N ARG A 344 -12.26 0.53 15.44
CA ARG A 344 -12.65 1.66 16.28
C ARG A 344 -13.44 2.72 15.52
N LEU A 345 -13.11 2.97 14.26
CA LEU A 345 -13.83 3.92 13.41
C LEU A 345 -15.23 3.38 13.07
N TRP A 346 -15.33 2.12 12.67
CA TRP A 346 -16.62 1.46 12.45
C TRP A 346 -17.45 1.39 13.73
N ALA A 347 -16.84 1.16 14.90
CA ALA A 347 -17.55 1.13 16.18
C ALA A 347 -18.15 2.49 16.56
N ARG A 348 -17.57 3.61 16.11
CA ARG A 348 -18.18 4.94 16.30
C ARG A 348 -19.44 5.10 15.46
N ARG A 349 -19.47 4.51 14.27
CA ARG A 349 -20.63 4.56 13.36
C ARG A 349 -21.73 3.60 13.79
N PHE A 350 -21.35 2.45 14.32
CA PHE A 350 -22.25 1.40 14.81
C PHE A 350 -21.99 1.09 16.28
N PRO A 351 -22.30 2.02 17.22
CA PRO A 351 -21.96 1.88 18.64
C PRO A 351 -22.66 0.72 19.33
N HIS A 352 -23.72 0.17 18.73
CA HIS A 352 -24.46 -0.98 19.24
C HIS A 352 -23.82 -2.32 18.85
N LEU A 353 -22.91 -2.33 17.86
CA LEU A 353 -22.25 -3.53 17.39
C LEU A 353 -20.98 -3.78 18.22
N SER A 354 -20.87 -4.95 18.85
CA SER A 354 -19.64 -5.34 19.53
C SER A 354 -18.56 -5.71 18.51
N LEU A 355 -17.82 -4.70 18.06
CA LEU A 355 -16.70 -4.87 17.13
C LEU A 355 -15.38 -5.18 17.83
N LEU A 356 -15.28 -5.03 19.16
CA LEU A 356 -14.03 -5.24 19.89
C LEU A 356 -13.92 -6.63 20.53
N ASP A 357 -15.05 -7.33 20.70
CA ASP A 357 -15.11 -8.69 21.26
C ASP A 357 -15.67 -9.66 20.20
N PRO A 358 -14.81 -10.31 19.39
CA PRO A 358 -15.24 -11.12 18.26
C PRO A 358 -15.71 -12.52 18.65
N ALA A 359 -16.73 -13.00 17.96
CA ALA A 359 -16.96 -14.43 17.83
C ALA A 359 -15.99 -15.04 16.80
N ARG A 360 -15.66 -16.32 16.94
CA ARG A 360 -14.84 -17.03 15.95
C ARG A 360 -15.66 -17.35 14.70
N ILE A 361 -15.05 -17.21 13.51
CA ILE A 361 -15.56 -17.78 12.26
C ILE A 361 -14.64 -18.89 11.73
N GLU A 362 -15.25 -19.88 11.07
CA GLU A 362 -14.53 -21.00 10.47
C GLU A 362 -13.87 -20.58 9.16
N THR A 363 -12.59 -20.90 9.04
CA THR A 363 -11.70 -20.57 7.93
C THR A 363 -10.97 -21.82 7.46
N GLU A 364 -10.86 -22.00 6.14
CA GLU A 364 -10.15 -23.10 5.50
C GLU A 364 -9.24 -22.56 4.39
N TRP A 365 -7.93 -22.60 4.61
CA TRP A 365 -6.93 -22.21 3.62
C TRP A 365 -6.76 -23.30 2.55
N GLN A 366 -6.86 -22.91 1.28
CA GLN A 366 -6.55 -23.81 0.17
C GLN A 366 -5.07 -23.73 -0.17
N LEU A 367 -4.43 -24.89 -0.32
CA LEU A 367 -3.06 -24.96 -0.81
C LEU A 367 -3.03 -24.70 -2.31
N GLY A 368 -2.32 -23.66 -2.71
CA GLY A 368 -1.96 -23.43 -4.11
C GLY A 368 -0.85 -24.38 -4.60
N PRO A 369 -0.66 -24.50 -5.91
CA PRO A 369 0.30 -25.43 -6.51
C PRO A 369 1.76 -24.96 -6.43
N ASP A 370 2.01 -23.71 -6.05
CA ASP A 370 3.33 -23.08 -6.15
C ASP A 370 4.06 -23.00 -4.82
N SER A 371 5.35 -22.72 -4.94
CA SER A 371 6.28 -22.59 -3.82
C SER A 371 7.25 -21.43 -4.03
N VAL A 372 7.87 -21.01 -2.93
CA VAL A 372 8.95 -20.02 -2.93
C VAL A 372 10.13 -20.52 -2.12
N VAL A 373 11.33 -20.25 -2.61
CA VAL A 373 12.60 -20.42 -1.92
C VAL A 373 13.19 -19.03 -1.70
N ILE A 374 13.40 -18.68 -0.44
CA ILE A 374 13.88 -17.37 -0.01
C ILE A 374 15.27 -17.52 0.59
N GLU A 375 16.24 -16.78 0.06
CA GLU A 375 17.62 -16.74 0.56
C GLU A 375 17.95 -15.34 1.10
N MET A 376 18.30 -15.27 2.39
CA MET A 376 18.72 -14.02 3.05
C MET A 376 20.21 -14.08 3.38
N GLY A 377 21.02 -13.25 2.72
CA GLY A 377 22.47 -13.21 2.94
C GLY A 377 23.13 -14.59 2.79
N ASN A 378 23.78 -15.06 3.86
CA ASN A 378 24.43 -16.37 3.93
C ASN A 378 23.63 -17.38 4.78
N GLU A 379 22.36 -17.08 5.10
CA GLU A 379 21.50 -17.95 5.88
C GLU A 379 21.02 -19.17 5.07
N VAL A 380 20.46 -20.16 5.78
CA VAL A 380 19.91 -21.36 5.15
C VAL A 380 18.65 -20.97 4.35
N PRO A 381 18.54 -21.38 3.07
CA PRO A 381 17.37 -21.09 2.25
C PRO A 381 16.07 -21.60 2.90
N ILE A 382 15.05 -20.74 2.92
CA ILE A 382 13.73 -21.04 3.48
C ILE A 382 12.79 -21.40 2.32
N ARG A 383 12.27 -22.63 2.34
CA ARG A 383 11.24 -23.07 1.38
C ARG A 383 9.85 -22.98 2.00
N ARG A 384 8.88 -22.48 1.23
CA ARG A 384 7.45 -22.41 1.58
C ARG A 384 6.62 -22.87 0.39
N GLU A 385 5.48 -23.51 0.66
CA GLU A 385 4.59 -24.09 -0.36
C GLU A 385 3.15 -23.63 -0.14
N GLY A 386 2.28 -23.90 -1.12
CA GLY A 386 0.85 -23.67 -0.98
C GLY A 386 0.39 -22.29 -1.43
N PHE A 387 1.06 -21.71 -2.42
CA PHE A 387 0.75 -20.37 -2.96
C PHE A 387 0.26 -20.44 -4.40
N PHE A 388 -0.33 -19.35 -4.85
CA PHE A 388 -0.47 -18.99 -6.24
C PHE A 388 0.52 -17.86 -6.52
N LEU A 389 1.59 -18.17 -7.24
CA LEU A 389 2.56 -17.19 -7.70
C LEU A 389 1.93 -16.33 -8.79
N ASN A 390 2.11 -15.02 -8.63
CA ASN A 390 1.60 -14.04 -9.53
C ASN A 390 2.63 -12.92 -9.72
N ILE A 391 2.89 -12.54 -10.97
CA ILE A 391 3.86 -11.48 -11.27
C ILE A 391 3.24 -10.51 -12.27
N ASN A 392 3.01 -9.28 -11.84
CA ASN A 392 2.52 -8.22 -12.71
C ASN A 392 3.71 -7.51 -13.38
N GLY A 393 3.71 -7.45 -14.71
CA GLY A 393 4.68 -6.69 -15.51
C GLY A 393 4.31 -5.22 -15.70
N GLU A 394 3.08 -4.81 -15.42
CA GLU A 394 2.68 -3.39 -15.39
C GLU A 394 3.09 -2.70 -14.08
N ASP A 395 2.87 -3.38 -12.95
CA ASP A 395 3.21 -2.89 -11.61
C ASP A 395 4.52 -3.43 -11.05
N PHE A 396 5.13 -4.39 -11.75
CA PHE A 396 6.37 -5.07 -11.37
C PHE A 396 6.32 -5.73 -9.99
N GLY A 397 5.12 -6.10 -9.53
CA GLY A 397 4.91 -6.81 -8.28
C GLY A 397 5.13 -8.31 -8.47
N ILE A 398 5.93 -8.91 -7.60
CA ILE A 398 5.99 -10.35 -7.37
C ILE A 398 5.16 -10.63 -6.14
N GLU A 399 4.06 -11.35 -6.33
CA GLU A 399 3.02 -11.57 -5.34
C GLU A 399 2.83 -13.07 -5.12
N LEU A 400 2.67 -13.44 -3.86
CA LEU A 400 2.32 -14.80 -3.46
C LEU A 400 0.93 -14.74 -2.84
N ASP A 401 -0.02 -15.38 -3.49
CA ASP A 401 -1.41 -15.30 -3.07
C ASP A 401 -1.92 -16.63 -2.53
N ARG A 402 -2.96 -16.58 -1.68
CA ARG A 402 -3.68 -17.77 -1.21
C ARG A 402 -5.19 -17.56 -1.29
N ILE A 403 -5.91 -18.64 -1.05
CA ILE A 403 -7.36 -18.67 -1.04
C ILE A 403 -7.82 -19.08 0.35
N CYS A 404 -8.69 -18.28 0.94
CA CYS A 404 -9.29 -18.57 2.24
C CYS A 404 -10.79 -18.76 2.06
N LYS A 405 -11.30 -19.97 2.31
CA LYS A 405 -12.75 -20.18 2.43
C LYS A 405 -13.20 -19.74 3.82
N ILE A 406 -14.28 -18.98 3.89
CA ILE A 406 -14.86 -18.46 5.12
C ILE A 406 -16.31 -18.93 5.17
N THR A 407 -16.66 -19.77 6.14
CA THR A 407 -18.01 -20.33 6.22
C THR A 407 -18.90 -19.45 7.10
N LEU A 408 -19.90 -18.84 6.49
CA LEU A 408 -21.00 -18.17 7.17
C LEU A 408 -22.18 -19.14 7.38
N PRO A 409 -22.90 -19.03 8.51
CA PRO A 409 -24.07 -19.86 8.77
C PRO A 409 -25.19 -19.59 7.76
N GLU A 410 -25.43 -18.32 7.45
CA GLU A 410 -26.34 -17.84 6.42
C GLU A 410 -25.88 -16.47 5.93
N LEU A 411 -26.41 -16.04 4.79
CA LEU A 411 -26.28 -14.65 4.32
C LEU A 411 -27.64 -14.00 4.48
N SER A 412 -27.76 -13.15 5.49
CA SER A 412 -28.99 -12.46 5.86
C SER A 412 -28.80 -10.94 5.76
N PRO A 413 -29.88 -10.15 5.77
CA PRO A 413 -29.78 -8.69 5.88
C PRO A 413 -29.09 -8.19 7.16
N SER A 414 -28.94 -9.05 8.17
CA SER A 414 -28.22 -8.74 9.42
C SER A 414 -26.71 -8.94 9.33
N ILE A 415 -26.21 -9.68 8.33
CA ILE A 415 -24.78 -9.79 8.07
C ILE A 415 -24.30 -8.58 7.27
N ALA A 416 -23.17 -8.02 7.69
CA ALA A 416 -22.49 -6.96 6.99
C ALA A 416 -21.02 -7.30 6.78
N LEU A 417 -20.54 -6.98 5.57
CA LEU A 417 -19.14 -7.04 5.20
C LEU A 417 -18.67 -5.60 5.02
N PHE A 418 -17.55 -5.26 5.65
CA PHE A 418 -16.95 -3.93 5.54
C PHE A 418 -15.53 -4.04 5.03
N ASP A 419 -15.16 -3.02 4.28
CA ASP A 419 -13.78 -2.67 4.03
C ASP A 419 -13.14 -2.11 5.32
N GLY A 420 -11.97 -2.63 5.65
CA GLY A 420 -11.14 -2.18 6.76
C GLY A 420 -9.95 -1.31 6.34
N GLU A 421 -9.81 -0.99 5.06
CA GLU A 421 -8.72 -0.14 4.55
C GLU A 421 -8.79 1.28 5.14
N LEU A 422 -7.61 1.79 5.50
CA LEU A 422 -7.43 3.13 6.06
C LEU A 422 -6.51 3.98 5.18
N GLU A 423 -6.88 5.25 5.03
CA GLU A 423 -6.01 6.26 4.43
C GLU A 423 -6.06 7.57 5.22
N GLY A 424 -4.90 8.09 5.58
CA GLY A 424 -4.81 9.29 6.42
C GLY A 424 -5.51 9.13 7.78
N GLY A 425 -5.65 7.90 8.28
CA GLY A 425 -6.39 7.60 9.52
C GLY A 425 -7.92 7.64 9.38
N GLN A 426 -8.45 7.68 8.16
CA GLN A 426 -9.88 7.58 7.86
C GLN A 426 -10.18 6.29 7.08
N LEU A 427 -11.40 5.78 7.18
CA LEU A 427 -11.85 4.61 6.41
C LEU A 427 -11.99 4.99 4.94
N VAL A 428 -11.39 4.20 4.04
CA VAL A 428 -11.64 4.33 2.60
C VAL A 428 -13.10 3.97 2.31
N ASN A 429 -13.64 2.96 2.99
CA ASN A 429 -15.03 2.52 2.90
C ASN A 429 -15.38 2.09 1.45
N SER A 430 -14.48 1.32 0.87
CA SER A 430 -14.65 0.73 -0.45
C SER A 430 -15.80 -0.28 -0.48
N PRO A 431 -16.61 -0.32 -1.56
CA PRO A 431 -17.58 -1.38 -1.73
C PRO A 431 -16.95 -2.77 -1.70
N VAL A 432 -17.58 -3.69 -0.96
CA VAL A 432 -17.19 -5.11 -0.90
C VAL A 432 -18.19 -5.94 -1.70
N GLY A 433 -17.75 -6.55 -2.79
CA GLY A 433 -18.59 -7.32 -3.71
C GLY A 433 -18.51 -8.83 -3.47
N LEU A 434 -19.65 -9.51 -3.55
CA LEU A 434 -19.78 -10.96 -3.57
C LEU A 434 -20.20 -11.43 -4.96
N PHE A 435 -19.37 -12.30 -5.55
CA PHE A 435 -19.54 -12.83 -6.90
C PHE A 435 -19.74 -14.33 -6.83
N ASN A 436 -20.91 -14.83 -7.25
CA ASN A 436 -21.23 -16.23 -7.24
C ASN A 436 -20.18 -17.01 -8.02
N VAL A 437 -19.47 -17.92 -7.34
CA VAL A 437 -18.30 -18.62 -7.90
C VAL A 437 -18.66 -19.36 -9.18
N ASP A 438 -19.80 -20.04 -9.24
CA ASP A 438 -20.19 -20.82 -10.43
C ASP A 438 -20.53 -19.93 -11.62
N GLN A 439 -21.23 -18.81 -11.41
CA GLN A 439 -21.55 -17.86 -12.47
C GLN A 439 -20.31 -17.10 -12.95
N PHE A 440 -19.51 -16.60 -12.00
CA PHE A 440 -18.29 -15.85 -12.28
C PHE A 440 -17.27 -16.71 -13.03
N ASN A 441 -17.10 -17.96 -12.62
CA ASN A 441 -16.22 -18.91 -13.31
C ASN A 441 -16.64 -19.18 -14.75
N LYS A 442 -17.94 -19.21 -15.06
CA LYS A 442 -18.43 -19.32 -16.44
C LYS A 442 -18.06 -18.09 -17.27
N GLN A 443 -18.11 -16.90 -16.68
CA GLN A 443 -17.71 -15.64 -17.34
C GLN A 443 -16.19 -15.55 -17.55
N LEU A 444 -15.39 -16.18 -16.68
CA LEU A 444 -13.94 -16.27 -16.84
C LEU A 444 -13.51 -17.28 -17.92
N ALA A 445 -14.35 -18.22 -18.34
CA ALA A 445 -13.92 -19.28 -19.26
C ALA A 445 -13.45 -18.73 -20.63
N PRO A 446 -12.35 -19.25 -21.23
CA PRO A 446 -11.73 -18.71 -22.45
C PRO A 446 -12.65 -18.59 -23.68
N SER A 447 -13.71 -19.40 -23.75
CA SER A 447 -14.70 -19.36 -24.84
C SER A 447 -15.50 -18.06 -24.91
N ALA A 448 -15.47 -17.21 -23.88
CA ALA A 448 -16.10 -15.90 -23.89
C ALA A 448 -15.27 -14.80 -24.59
N CYS A 449 -13.94 -14.95 -24.70
CA CYS A 449 -13.04 -13.91 -25.24
C CYS A 449 -12.65 -14.10 -26.72
N GLY A 450 -12.93 -15.24 -27.33
CA GLY A 450 -12.38 -15.63 -28.64
C GLY A 450 -12.81 -14.80 -29.85
N ASN A 451 -13.89 -14.01 -29.77
CA ASN A 451 -14.44 -13.27 -30.91
C ASN A 451 -14.08 -11.78 -30.95
N ILE A 452 -13.53 -11.22 -29.87
CA ILE A 452 -13.49 -9.78 -29.70
C ILE A 452 -12.38 -9.13 -30.54
N GLN A 453 -11.20 -9.76 -30.61
CA GLN A 453 -10.08 -9.24 -31.40
C GLN A 453 -10.35 -9.25 -32.92
N GLU A 454 -11.13 -10.22 -33.41
CA GLU A 454 -11.54 -10.29 -34.82
C GLU A 454 -12.60 -9.23 -35.18
N LEU A 455 -13.49 -8.88 -34.24
CA LEU A 455 -14.47 -7.80 -34.39
C LEU A 455 -13.78 -6.42 -34.46
N ILE A 456 -12.82 -6.16 -33.57
CA ILE A 456 -11.99 -4.93 -33.56
C ILE A 456 -11.29 -4.73 -34.90
N ASN A 457 -10.64 -5.79 -35.40
CA ASN A 457 -9.86 -5.74 -36.64
C ASN A 457 -10.73 -5.51 -37.88
N LYS A 458 -12.03 -5.85 -37.83
CA LYS A 458 -12.97 -5.68 -38.94
C LYS A 458 -13.52 -4.26 -39.03
N GLU A 459 -13.77 -3.62 -37.89
CA GLU A 459 -14.36 -2.27 -37.81
C GLU A 459 -13.31 -1.14 -37.89
N ALA A 460 -12.06 -1.40 -37.48
CA ALA A 460 -10.97 -0.41 -37.56
C ALA A 460 -10.54 -0.04 -39.00
N SER A 461 -10.95 -0.83 -39.99
CA SER A 461 -10.58 -0.68 -41.41
C SER A 461 -11.31 0.43 -42.17
N SER A 462 -12.35 1.07 -41.60
CA SER A 462 -13.29 1.93 -42.35
C SER A 462 -13.43 3.40 -41.90
N HIS A 463 -12.67 3.87 -40.90
CA HIS A 463 -12.90 5.21 -40.30
C HIS A 463 -11.66 6.12 -40.20
N SER A 464 -11.88 7.43 -40.03
CA SER A 464 -10.84 8.47 -39.98
C SER A 464 -10.13 8.56 -38.60
N ALA A 465 -8.96 9.22 -38.52
CA ALA A 465 -8.11 9.21 -37.32
C ALA A 465 -8.71 9.86 -36.06
N LEU A 466 -9.63 10.83 -36.21
CA LEU A 466 -10.32 11.47 -35.09
C LEU A 466 -11.48 10.60 -34.57
N GLU A 467 -12.23 9.96 -35.46
CA GLU A 467 -13.28 8.99 -35.11
C GLU A 467 -12.71 7.73 -34.44
N LYS A 468 -11.45 7.37 -34.73
CA LYS A 468 -10.76 6.25 -34.09
C LYS A 468 -10.52 6.43 -32.59
N ASN A 469 -10.36 7.64 -32.06
CA ASN A 469 -10.11 7.84 -30.62
C ASN A 469 -11.40 7.76 -29.79
N GLU A 470 -12.47 8.42 -30.22
CA GLU A 470 -13.78 8.35 -29.54
C GLU A 470 -14.39 6.94 -29.68
N MET A 471 -14.19 6.29 -30.83
CA MET A 471 -14.62 4.92 -31.03
C MET A 471 -13.71 3.93 -30.29
N ALA A 472 -12.39 4.16 -30.17
CA ALA A 472 -11.53 3.32 -29.33
C ALA A 472 -11.92 3.36 -27.85
N ASP A 473 -12.29 4.53 -27.31
CA ASP A 473 -12.79 4.63 -25.92
C ASP A 473 -14.16 3.92 -25.74
N ALA A 474 -15.05 3.97 -26.75
CA ALA A 474 -16.35 3.27 -26.73
C ALA A 474 -16.25 1.75 -26.98
N VAL A 475 -15.30 1.35 -27.83
CA VAL A 475 -14.97 -0.02 -28.18
C VAL A 475 -14.25 -0.67 -26.99
N ASP A 476 -13.29 -0.01 -26.33
CA ASP A 476 -12.71 -0.46 -25.06
C ASP A 476 -13.81 -0.69 -24.00
N ALA A 477 -14.77 0.22 -23.85
CA ALA A 477 -15.87 0.05 -22.89
C ALA A 477 -16.84 -1.11 -23.22
N GLN A 478 -16.95 -1.53 -24.50
CA GLN A 478 -17.79 -2.66 -24.95
C GLN A 478 -17.03 -3.99 -25.08
N ILE A 479 -15.69 -3.96 -25.01
CA ILE A 479 -14.80 -5.11 -25.23
C ILE A 479 -14.48 -5.87 -23.95
N PHE A 480 -14.42 -5.21 -22.79
CA PHE A 480 -14.02 -5.89 -21.57
C PHE A 480 -15.24 -6.51 -20.87
N PRO A 481 -15.16 -7.80 -20.46
CA PRO A 481 -16.19 -8.38 -19.62
C PRO A 481 -16.34 -7.53 -18.36
N CYS A 482 -17.56 -7.05 -18.13
CA CYS A 482 -17.93 -6.27 -16.96
C CYS A 482 -18.32 -7.25 -15.84
N TYR A 483 -17.55 -7.25 -14.75
CA TYR A 483 -17.81 -8.11 -13.61
C TYR A 483 -18.57 -7.32 -12.56
N LYS A 484 -19.89 -7.45 -12.58
CA LYS A 484 -20.76 -6.91 -11.52
C LYS A 484 -20.96 -7.95 -10.42
N PRO A 485 -20.96 -7.54 -9.15
CA PRO A 485 -21.23 -8.46 -8.06
C PRO A 485 -22.70 -8.89 -8.07
N ASP A 486 -22.96 -10.12 -7.63
CA ASP A 486 -24.32 -10.61 -7.38
C ASP A 486 -24.94 -9.90 -6.16
N LEU A 487 -24.12 -9.64 -5.15
CA LEU A 487 -24.47 -8.89 -3.94
C LEU A 487 -23.28 -7.99 -3.58
N PHE A 488 -23.49 -6.80 -3.05
CA PHE A 488 -22.39 -6.00 -2.54
C PHE A 488 -22.77 -5.26 -1.27
N PHE A 489 -21.75 -4.83 -0.54
CA PHE A 489 -21.87 -4.12 0.71
C PHE A 489 -21.25 -2.75 0.58
N PHE A 490 -21.97 -1.73 1.02
CA PHE A 490 -21.48 -0.38 1.13
C PHE A 490 -22.00 0.21 2.43
N ASP A 491 -21.12 0.81 3.23
CA ASP A 491 -21.50 1.39 4.52
C ASP A 491 -22.24 0.41 5.44
N GLY A 492 -21.83 -0.88 5.39
CA GLY A 492 -22.45 -1.96 6.16
C GLY A 492 -23.82 -2.43 5.68
N LYS A 493 -24.36 -1.85 4.61
CA LYS A 493 -25.65 -2.26 4.04
C LYS A 493 -25.43 -3.23 2.90
N CYS A 494 -26.17 -4.34 2.91
CA CYS A 494 -26.25 -5.27 1.80
C CYS A 494 -27.12 -4.70 0.68
N HIS A 495 -26.66 -4.82 -0.55
CA HIS A 495 -27.36 -4.48 -1.77
C HIS A 495 -27.40 -5.72 -2.67
N ASP A 496 -28.61 -6.13 -3.05
CA ASP A 496 -28.87 -7.33 -3.85
C ASP A 496 -29.24 -7.04 -5.31
N ASP A 497 -29.36 -5.75 -5.68
CA ASP A 497 -29.50 -5.30 -7.06
C ASP A 497 -28.13 -4.84 -7.62
N PRO A 498 -27.55 -5.56 -8.61
CA PRO A 498 -26.32 -5.14 -9.27
C PRO A 498 -26.40 -3.78 -9.99
N GLY A 499 -27.60 -3.23 -10.20
CA GLY A 499 -27.80 -1.87 -10.73
C GLY A 499 -27.53 -0.76 -9.71
N ASP A 500 -27.60 -1.06 -8.41
CA ASP A 500 -27.36 -0.06 -7.36
C ASP A 500 -25.90 0.33 -7.22
N ILE A 501 -24.99 -0.54 -7.65
CA ILE A 501 -23.55 -0.26 -7.56
C ILE A 501 -23.15 0.96 -8.38
N ASP A 502 -23.75 1.17 -9.56
CA ASP A 502 -23.50 2.37 -10.38
C ASP A 502 -23.88 3.65 -9.62
N LYS A 503 -25.01 3.63 -8.91
CA LYS A 503 -25.48 4.77 -8.11
C LYS A 503 -24.55 5.02 -6.93
N ILE A 504 -24.07 3.96 -6.29
CA ILE A 504 -23.17 4.07 -5.14
C ILE A 504 -21.80 4.59 -5.55
N LEU A 505 -21.19 3.99 -6.58
CA LEU A 505 -19.88 4.39 -7.10
C LEU A 505 -19.87 5.82 -7.63
N LYS A 506 -20.93 6.28 -8.29
CA LYS A 506 -21.02 7.64 -8.86
C LYS A 506 -21.60 8.68 -7.89
N GLY A 507 -22.19 8.24 -6.78
CA GLY A 507 -22.82 9.09 -5.77
C GLY A 507 -22.04 9.08 -4.46
N PRO A 508 -22.57 8.45 -3.39
CA PRO A 508 -22.04 8.56 -2.04
C PRO A 508 -20.58 8.10 -1.90
N PHE A 509 -20.14 7.09 -2.65
CA PHE A 509 -18.74 6.65 -2.59
C PHE A 509 -17.81 7.70 -3.21
N MET A 510 -18.14 8.24 -4.38
CA MET A 510 -17.37 9.32 -5.01
C MET A 510 -17.32 10.58 -4.14
N GLU A 511 -18.45 10.95 -3.52
CA GLU A 511 -18.53 12.09 -2.59
C GLU A 511 -17.63 11.89 -1.36
N HIS A 512 -17.58 10.67 -0.83
CA HIS A 512 -16.67 10.29 0.25
C HIS A 512 -15.20 10.38 -0.20
N LEU A 513 -14.85 9.78 -1.34
CA LEU A 513 -13.47 9.81 -1.86
C LEU A 513 -12.96 11.21 -2.14
N ARG A 514 -13.80 12.16 -2.59
CA ARG A 514 -13.40 13.57 -2.79
C ARG A 514 -12.93 14.27 -1.50
N GLN A 515 -13.24 13.70 -0.32
CA GLN A 515 -12.75 14.20 0.97
C GLN A 515 -11.40 13.57 1.35
N LEU A 516 -11.08 12.41 0.79
CA LEU A 516 -9.85 11.65 1.08
C LEU A 516 -8.74 11.88 0.04
N ARG A 517 -9.13 12.10 -1.22
CA ARG A 517 -8.23 12.18 -2.38
C ARG A 517 -8.04 13.61 -2.84
N ASN A 518 -6.89 13.86 -3.46
CA ASN A 518 -6.65 15.12 -4.17
C ASN A 518 -7.42 15.16 -5.51
N ALA A 519 -7.49 16.35 -6.12
CA ALA A 519 -8.22 16.56 -7.38
C ALA A 519 -7.67 15.73 -8.57
N THR A 520 -6.37 15.44 -8.57
CA THR A 520 -5.73 14.66 -9.65
C THR A 520 -6.15 13.20 -9.61
N ASP A 521 -6.17 12.60 -8.41
CA ASP A 521 -6.58 11.20 -8.22
C ASP A 521 -8.08 11.03 -8.52
N ILE A 522 -8.93 11.98 -8.11
CA ILE A 522 -10.36 11.97 -8.45
C ILE A 522 -10.58 12.09 -9.97
N ALA A 523 -9.89 13.00 -10.64
CA ALA A 523 -9.99 13.15 -12.10
C ALA A 523 -9.54 11.88 -12.83
N TYR A 524 -8.52 11.19 -12.31
CA TYR A 524 -8.09 9.89 -12.83
C TYR A 524 -9.19 8.83 -12.67
N LEU A 525 -9.75 8.69 -11.46
CA LEU A 525 -10.84 7.74 -11.20
C LEU A 525 -12.06 7.99 -12.08
N GLU A 526 -12.51 9.25 -12.19
CA GLU A 526 -13.64 9.63 -13.04
C GLU A 526 -13.38 9.24 -14.51
N LYS A 527 -12.16 9.48 -15.01
CA LYS A 527 -11.76 9.04 -16.35
C LYS A 527 -11.79 7.52 -16.51
N GLN A 528 -11.35 6.77 -15.51
CA GLN A 528 -11.42 5.30 -15.53
C GLN A 528 -12.87 4.79 -15.52
N ILE A 529 -13.74 5.43 -14.73
CA ILE A 529 -15.17 5.11 -14.70
C ILE A 529 -15.84 5.40 -16.06
N LEU A 530 -15.51 6.52 -16.70
CA LEU A 530 -16.01 6.86 -18.03
C LEU A 530 -15.58 5.83 -19.09
N ARG A 531 -14.42 5.21 -18.90
CA ARG A 531 -13.87 4.14 -19.76
C ARG A 531 -14.38 2.74 -19.43
N GLY A 532 -15.28 2.58 -18.47
CA GLY A 532 -15.81 1.28 -18.06
C GLY A 532 -14.86 0.45 -17.19
N ALA A 533 -13.73 1.01 -16.74
CA ALA A 533 -12.73 0.27 -15.96
C ALA A 533 -13.19 -0.10 -14.55
N GLN A 534 -14.21 0.56 -14.01
CA GLN A 534 -14.75 0.32 -12.66
C GLN A 534 -15.26 -1.11 -12.42
N TYR A 535 -15.50 -1.90 -13.46
CA TYR A 535 -15.93 -3.29 -13.34
C TYR A 535 -14.89 -4.30 -13.80
N LYS A 536 -13.68 -3.84 -14.12
CA LYS A 536 -12.58 -4.73 -14.48
C LYS A 536 -12.08 -5.46 -13.24
N LEU A 537 -11.50 -6.63 -13.45
CA LEU A 537 -10.71 -7.29 -12.42
C LEU A 537 -9.30 -6.72 -12.45
N CYS A 538 -8.72 -6.53 -11.28
CA CYS A 538 -7.27 -6.41 -11.17
C CYS A 538 -6.62 -7.65 -11.82
N PRO A 539 -5.51 -7.52 -12.57
CA PRO A 539 -4.82 -8.65 -13.18
C PRO A 539 -4.45 -9.75 -12.18
N VAL A 540 -4.22 -9.38 -10.92
CA VAL A 540 -3.98 -10.31 -9.82
C VAL A 540 -5.19 -11.19 -9.56
N THR A 541 -6.35 -10.57 -9.34
CA THR A 541 -7.64 -11.22 -9.12
C THR A 541 -8.01 -12.18 -10.25
N GLU A 542 -7.88 -11.73 -11.50
CA GLU A 542 -8.22 -12.55 -12.65
C GLU A 542 -7.33 -13.81 -12.71
N ARG A 543 -6.01 -13.64 -12.52
CA ARG A 543 -5.06 -14.74 -12.58
C ARG A 543 -5.31 -15.77 -11.48
N ILE A 544 -5.45 -15.35 -10.23
CA ILE A 544 -5.72 -16.29 -9.14
C ILE A 544 -7.04 -17.03 -9.32
N ALA A 545 -8.11 -16.34 -9.76
CA ALA A 545 -9.39 -16.98 -10.02
C ALA A 545 -9.31 -18.02 -11.15
N ARG A 546 -8.63 -17.70 -12.26
CA ARG A 546 -8.39 -18.63 -13.38
C ARG A 546 -7.55 -19.84 -12.97
N ARG A 547 -6.50 -19.63 -12.16
CA ARG A 547 -5.64 -20.73 -11.68
C ARG A 547 -6.37 -21.61 -10.68
N PHE A 548 -7.20 -21.02 -9.84
CA PHE A 548 -8.05 -21.78 -8.93
C PHE A 548 -9.06 -22.65 -9.67
N LEU A 549 -9.73 -22.12 -10.70
CA LEU A 549 -10.64 -22.89 -11.56
C LEU A 549 -9.94 -24.14 -12.12
N ARG A 550 -8.77 -23.95 -12.74
CA ARG A 550 -7.97 -25.04 -13.31
C ARG A 550 -7.60 -26.09 -12.27
N SER A 551 -7.33 -25.69 -11.02
CA SER A 551 -7.01 -26.62 -9.93
C SER A 551 -8.19 -27.47 -9.44
N ARG A 552 -9.44 -26.98 -9.59
CA ARG A 552 -10.66 -27.67 -9.13
C ARG A 552 -11.15 -28.74 -10.10
N ASP A 553 -11.01 -28.52 -11.41
CA ASP A 553 -11.47 -29.44 -12.47
C ASP A 553 -10.77 -30.83 -12.47
N LEU A 554 -9.88 -31.08 -11.52
CA LEU A 554 -9.15 -32.35 -11.36
C LEU A 554 -9.47 -33.07 -10.05
N THR A 555 -10.38 -32.52 -9.24
CA THR A 555 -10.89 -33.14 -8.01
C THR A 555 -12.34 -33.62 -8.12
N SER A 556 -12.97 -33.43 -9.28
CA SER A 556 -14.32 -33.91 -9.62
C SER A 556 -14.32 -35.18 -10.45
#